data_AF-A0A945HB75-F1
#
_entry.id   AF-A0A945HB75-F1
#
_cell.length_a   1.000
_cell.length_b   1.000
_cell.length_c   1.000
_cell.angle_alpha   90.00
_cell.angle_beta   90.00
_cell.angle_gamma   90.00
#
_symmetry.space_group_name_H-M   'P 1'
#
loop_
_entity.id
_entity.type
_entity.pdbx_description
1 polymer ?
#
loop_
_entity_poly.entity_id
_entity_poly.type
_entity_poly.pdbx_seq_one_letter_code
_entity_poly.pdbx_strand_id
1 'polypeptide(L)'
;MTYLNLAFSPGMPEILLVLAVILIFFGAKKLPELAKGMGQGIKEFKKATRDATDEMERAMDPPPYTPPPTPKISEQASGDEPKKDA
;
A
#
# COMPACT_ATOMS: atom_id res chain seq x y z
N MET A 1 -39.87 -7.79 36.72
CA MET A 1 -40.22 -7.74 35.29
C MET A 1 -39.31 -6.85 34.44
N THR A 2 -38.30 -6.17 35.00
CA THR A 2 -37.40 -5.27 34.25
C THR A 2 -36.09 -5.91 33.78
N TYR A 3 -35.81 -7.16 34.19
CA TYR A 3 -34.57 -7.87 33.84
C TYR A 3 -34.59 -8.53 32.46
N LEU A 4 -35.74 -8.56 31.77
CA LEU A 4 -35.86 -9.17 30.45
C LEU A 4 -35.45 -8.24 29.31
N ASN A 5 -35.44 -6.91 29.49
CA ASN A 5 -35.04 -5.96 28.43
C ASN A 5 -33.63 -5.40 28.62
N LEU A 6 -33.01 -5.58 29.79
CA LEU A 6 -31.66 -5.08 30.07
C LEU A 6 -30.55 -6.06 29.61
N ALA A 7 -30.89 -7.34 29.46
CA ALA A 7 -29.98 -8.38 28.95
C ALA A 7 -29.89 -8.41 27.41
N PHE A 8 -30.81 -7.74 26.71
CA PHE A 8 -30.84 -7.63 25.24
C PHE A 8 -30.42 -6.24 24.80
N SER A 9 -29.18 -5.85 25.12
CA SER A 9 -28.53 -4.81 24.31
C SER A 9 -28.35 -5.40 22.90
N PRO A 10 -29.01 -4.86 21.86
CA PRO A 10 -29.19 -5.52 20.57
C PRO A 10 -27.93 -5.36 19.70
N GLY A 11 -26.86 -6.03 20.09
CA GLY A 11 -25.62 -6.00 19.32
C GLY A 11 -24.79 -7.24 19.52
N MET A 12 -24.34 -7.49 20.75
CA MET A 12 -23.41 -8.58 21.02
C MET A 12 -24.05 -9.96 21.27
N PRO A 13 -25.15 -10.10 22.05
CA PRO A 13 -25.72 -11.41 22.32
C PRO A 13 -26.37 -12.07 21.09
N GLU A 14 -27.02 -11.29 20.21
CA GLU A 14 -27.63 -11.82 18.99
C GLU A 14 -26.58 -12.32 17.99
N ILE A 15 -25.49 -11.57 17.79
CA ILE A 15 -24.38 -12.01 16.93
C ILE A 15 -23.75 -13.29 17.48
N LEU A 16 -23.52 -13.37 18.80
CA LEU A 16 -22.99 -14.58 19.44
C LEU A 16 -23.93 -15.78 19.29
N LEU A 17 -25.25 -15.57 19.35
CA LEU A 17 -26.23 -16.64 19.19
C LEU A 17 -26.26 -17.17 17.74
N VAL A 18 -26.23 -16.29 16.74
CA VAL A 18 -26.12 -16.69 15.32
C VAL A 18 -24.79 -17.40 15.07
N LEU A 19 -23.69 -16.87 15.62
CA LEU A 19 -22.38 -17.49 15.53
C LEU A 19 -22.36 -18.89 16.15
N ALA A 20 -23.01 -19.08 17.30
CA ALA A 20 -23.12 -20.37 17.97
C ALA A 20 -23.86 -21.40 17.11
N VAL A 21 -24.94 -21.01 16.44
CA VAL A 21 -25.67 -21.89 15.50
C VAL A 21 -24.75 -22.30 14.34
N ILE A 22 -24.08 -21.34 13.71
CA ILE A 22 -23.13 -21.62 12.61
C ILE A 22 -21.99 -22.53 13.10
N LEU A 23 -21.47 -22.31 14.31
CA LEU A 23 -20.42 -23.14 14.91
C LEU A 23 -20.89 -24.58 15.18
N ILE A 24 -22.18 -24.81 15.44
CA ILE A 24 -22.72 -26.17 15.59
C ILE A 24 -22.82 -26.87 14.23
N PHE A 25 -23.31 -26.18 13.20
CA PHE A 25 -23.44 -26.76 11.86
C PHE A 25 -22.09 -26.98 11.15
N PHE A 26 -21.21 -25.98 11.21
CA PHE A 26 -19.91 -26.00 10.52
C PHE A 26 -18.77 -26.51 11.41
N GLY A 27 -18.93 -26.46 12.73
CA GLY A 27 -17.89 -26.81 13.70
C GLY A 27 -16.95 -25.65 14.02
N ALA A 28 -16.51 -25.56 15.29
CA ALA A 28 -15.58 -24.53 15.76
C ALA A 28 -14.21 -24.49 15.08
N LYS A 29 -13.82 -25.60 14.42
CA LYS A 29 -12.56 -25.69 13.68
C LYS A 29 -12.65 -25.09 12.26
N LYS A 30 -13.84 -25.05 11.65
CA LYS A 30 -14.00 -24.61 10.25
C LYS A 30 -14.00 -23.10 10.08
N LEU A 31 -14.55 -22.36 11.03
CA LEU A 31 -14.54 -20.90 11.01
C LEU A 31 -13.12 -20.29 10.95
N PRO A 32 -12.17 -20.66 11.84
CA PRO A 32 -10.80 -20.13 11.76
C PRO A 32 -10.01 -20.67 10.56
N GLU A 33 -10.32 -21.88 10.08
CA GLU A 33 -9.70 -22.46 8.89
C GLU A 33 -10.08 -21.67 7.63
N LEU A 34 -11.38 -21.35 7.47
CA LEU A 34 -11.88 -20.49 6.40
C LEU A 34 -11.33 -19.06 6.50
N ALA A 35 -11.33 -18.48 7.70
CA ALA A 35 -10.79 -17.14 7.92
C ALA A 35 -9.30 -17.04 7.59
N LYS A 36 -8.49 -18.07 7.91
CA LYS A 36 -7.07 -18.13 7.54
C LYS A 36 -6.88 -18.16 6.02
N GLY A 37 -7.60 -19.03 5.31
CA GLY A 37 -7.51 -19.12 3.85
C GLY A 37 -7.95 -17.82 3.16
N MET A 38 -9.09 -17.25 3.58
CA MET A 38 -9.59 -15.98 3.06
C MET A 38 -8.64 -14.82 3.38
N GLY A 39 -8.10 -14.76 4.60
CA GLY A 39 -7.16 -13.73 5.01
C GLY A 39 -5.85 -13.77 4.23
N GLN A 40 -5.34 -14.96 3.94
CA GLN A 40 -4.18 -15.13 3.05
C GLN A 40 -4.49 -14.65 1.62
N GLY A 41 -5.64 -15.03 1.06
CA GLY A 41 -6.06 -14.57 -0.27
C GLY A 41 -6.16 -13.04 -0.36
N ILE A 42 -6.81 -12.39 0.61
CA ILE A 42 -6.92 -10.93 0.66
C ILE A 42 -5.55 -10.27 0.79
N LYS A 43 -4.64 -10.84 1.59
CA LYS A 43 -3.28 -10.32 1.79
C LYS A 43 -2.48 -10.36 0.49
N GLU A 44 -2.46 -11.49 -0.20
CA GLU A 44 -1.73 -11.64 -1.47
C GLU A 44 -2.36 -10.77 -2.57
N PHE A 45 -3.70 -10.70 -2.62
CA PHE A 45 -4.40 -9.80 -3.55
C PHE A 45 -4.01 -8.35 -3.34
N LYS A 46 -4.04 -7.86 -2.09
CA LYS A 46 -3.65 -6.48 -1.76
C LYS A 46 -2.19 -6.19 -2.12
N LYS A 47 -1.30 -7.16 -1.93
CA LYS A 47 0.12 -7.04 -2.30
C LYS A 47 0.28 -6.92 -3.82
N ALA A 48 -0.33 -7.84 -4.58
CA ALA A 48 -0.27 -7.80 -6.04
C ALA A 48 -0.85 -6.50 -6.62
N THR A 49 -1.96 -6.00 -6.07
CA THR A 49 -2.54 -4.70 -6.48
C THR A 49 -1.58 -3.54 -6.19
N ARG A 50 -0.90 -3.54 -5.04
CA ARG A 50 0.09 -2.51 -4.69
C ARG A 50 1.28 -2.54 -5.63
N ASP A 51 1.86 -3.71 -5.85
CA ASP A 51 3.04 -3.87 -6.71
C ASP A 51 2.71 -3.41 -8.15
N ALA A 52 1.52 -3.74 -8.67
CA ALA A 52 1.05 -3.29 -9.97
C ALA A 52 0.82 -1.76 -10.04
N THR A 53 0.34 -1.15 -8.95
CA THR A 53 0.14 0.30 -8.86
C THR A 53 1.49 1.03 -8.85
N ASP A 54 2.44 0.56 -8.02
CA ASP A 54 3.79 1.12 -7.92
C ASP A 54 4.58 0.98 -9.24
N GLU A 55 4.37 -0.10 -10.00
CA GLU A 55 4.98 -0.28 -11.33
C GLU A 55 4.36 0.65 -12.37
N MET A 56 3.04 0.85 -12.35
CA MET A 56 2.37 1.82 -13.21
C MET A 56 2.82 3.26 -12.91
N GLU A 57 2.99 3.62 -11.63
CA GLU A 57 3.47 4.94 -11.21
C GLU A 57 4.91 5.17 -11.67
N ARG A 58 5.80 4.17 -11.51
CA ARG A 58 7.17 4.23 -12.04
C ARG A 58 7.25 4.29 -13.56
N ALA A 59 6.30 3.69 -14.27
CA ALA A 59 6.23 3.76 -15.74
C ALA A 59 5.68 5.10 -16.25
N MET A 60 4.95 5.83 -15.40
CA MET A 60 4.41 7.16 -15.70
C MET A 60 5.36 8.31 -15.31
N ASP A 61 6.31 8.08 -14.40
CA ASP A 61 7.40 9.02 -14.15
C ASP A 61 8.40 9.01 -15.33
N PRO A 62 8.67 10.16 -15.96
CA PRO A 62 9.72 10.24 -16.98
C PRO A 62 11.08 9.86 -16.36
N PRO A 63 12.00 9.24 -17.14
CA PRO A 63 13.31 8.88 -16.63
C PRO A 63 13.98 10.08 -15.96
N PRO A 64 14.76 9.89 -14.88
CA PRO A 64 15.47 10.98 -14.24
C PRO A 64 16.27 11.74 -15.31
N TYR A 65 15.95 13.03 -15.52
CA TYR A 65 16.69 13.87 -16.44
C TYR A 65 18.12 14.01 -15.91
N THR A 66 19.04 13.18 -16.39
CA THR A 66 20.46 13.49 -16.34
C THR A 66 20.71 14.46 -17.49
N PRO A 67 21.05 15.73 -17.23
CA PRO A 67 21.40 16.64 -18.30
C PRO A 67 22.49 15.96 -19.15
N PRO A 68 22.33 15.91 -20.50
CA PRO A 68 23.38 15.38 -21.35
C PRO A 68 24.68 16.11 -21.02
N PRO A 69 25.84 15.43 -20.98
CA PRO A 69 27.10 16.06 -20.64
C PRO A 69 27.31 17.25 -21.58
N THR A 70 27.16 18.46 -21.02
CA THR A 70 27.30 19.70 -21.76
C THR A 70 28.67 19.68 -22.43
N PRO A 71 28.74 19.80 -23.77
CA PRO A 71 30.02 19.98 -24.44
C PRO A 71 30.70 21.19 -23.78
N LYS A 72 31.82 20.96 -23.09
CA LYS A 72 32.66 22.02 -22.55
C LYS A 72 33.30 22.76 -23.73
N ILE A 73 32.55 23.60 -24.42
CA ILE A 73 33.06 24.52 -25.43
C ILE A 73 33.07 25.90 -24.79
N SER A 74 34.01 26.10 -23.85
CA SER A 74 34.53 27.40 -23.44
C SER A 74 35.45 27.22 -22.23
N GLU A 75 36.60 26.57 -22.44
CA GLU A 75 37.74 26.68 -21.51
C GLU A 75 39.04 26.69 -22.31
N GLN A 76 39.10 27.51 -23.37
CA GLN A 76 40.33 27.75 -24.13
C GLN A 76 40.20 29.00 -25.01
N ALA A 77 40.00 30.16 -24.38
CA ALA A 77 40.30 31.48 -24.96
C ALA A 77 40.09 32.56 -23.89
N SER A 78 40.92 32.57 -22.85
CA SER A 78 41.14 33.77 -22.04
C SER A 78 42.56 33.74 -21.49
N GLY A 79 43.50 33.80 -22.42
CA GLY A 79 44.88 34.16 -22.16
C GLY A 79 45.21 35.21 -23.22
N ASP A 80 45.37 36.45 -22.77
CA ASP A 80 46.25 37.51 -23.31
C ASP A 80 45.68 38.87 -22.91
N GLU A 81 46.15 39.32 -21.74
CA GLU A 81 46.09 40.69 -21.28
C GLU A 81 47.11 41.52 -22.09
N PRO A 82 46.71 42.51 -22.91
CA PRO A 82 47.67 43.45 -23.44
C PRO A 82 47.85 44.56 -22.40
N LYS A 83 48.98 44.49 -21.70
CA LYS A 83 49.59 45.65 -21.04
C LYS A 83 49.73 46.77 -22.08
N LYS A 84 49.08 47.91 -21.83
CA LYS A 84 49.41 49.16 -22.51
C LYS A 84 50.28 49.97 -21.56
N ASP A 85 51.57 49.76 -21.74
CA ASP A 85 52.63 50.70 -21.39
C ASP A 85 52.74 51.69 -22.56
N ALA A 86 52.42 52.97 -22.34
CA ALA A 86 52.92 54.18 -23.05
C ALA A 86 52.05 55.40 -22.74
#